data_AF-A0A7K3L3L5-F1
#
_entry.id   AF-A0A7K3L3L5-F1
#
_cell.length_a   1.000
_cell.length_b   1.000
_cell.length_c   1.000
_cell.angle_alpha   90.00
_cell.angle_beta   90.00
_cell.angle_gamma   90.00
#
_symmetry.space_group_name_H-M   'P 1'
#
loop_
_entity.id
_entity.type
_entity.pdbx_description
1 polymer ?
#
loop_
_entity_poly.entity_id
_entity_poly.type
_entity_poly.pdbx_seq_one_letter_code
_entity_poly.pdbx_strand_id
1 'polypeptide(L)'
;MADYRITNDPARCVQCGLCVAFCPCDVLEMNEEGYPFAAYPEQCVGCTTCAGNCPKRALLVEAVGDATFDPFADEERAEPLDEGRREELAGYQRAIMEALDLRWQPVAVGLIAAGEALPDAPIPAENLRFCQAMMAARRGASILMPPHRHSCPDGTSIFGMTGVPEKLATGEIYVLFHKVVNAEAAARMVAERPTLPPKSRRATYVAPLAKTVREPEVVVFTGTPEQMMWLCMSMSYYSGHRHDFHASGFNSMCVEAVLLPLANDEPNITFGCYGCRAASDIGEDMMFMGVPTHLLPTIAEGAAELAKKAIPDSRNKIYVPPIM
;
A
#
# COMPACT_ATOMS: atom_id res chain seq x y z
N MET A 1 -16.52 6.64 23.39
CA MET A 1 -15.29 5.84 23.42
C MET A 1 -15.68 4.39 23.22
N ALA A 2 -15.05 3.67 22.29
CA ALA A 2 -15.22 2.23 22.29
C ALA A 2 -14.20 1.63 23.26
N ASP A 3 -14.69 1.03 24.33
CA ASP A 3 -13.85 0.40 25.34
C ASP A 3 -13.55 -1.02 24.87
N TYR A 4 -12.36 -1.27 24.34
CA TYR A 4 -11.95 -2.63 24.00
C TYR A 4 -11.31 -3.30 25.21
N ARG A 5 -11.69 -4.54 25.47
CA ARG A 5 -11.04 -5.40 26.45
C ARG A 5 -10.06 -6.31 25.74
N ILE A 6 -8.79 -6.25 26.15
CA ILE A 6 -7.76 -7.15 25.65
C ILE A 6 -7.44 -8.17 26.75
N THR A 7 -7.59 -9.46 26.44
CA THR A 7 -7.37 -10.55 27.39
C THR A 7 -6.29 -11.48 26.85
N ASN A 8 -5.29 -11.79 27.68
CA ASN A 8 -4.30 -12.83 27.42
C ASN A 8 -4.69 -14.14 28.11
N ASP A 9 -4.54 -15.26 27.42
CA ASP A 9 -4.62 -16.61 27.99
C ASP A 9 -3.20 -17.10 28.33
N PRO A 10 -2.81 -17.12 29.62
CA PRO A 10 -1.47 -17.49 30.03
C PRO A 10 -1.11 -18.94 29.69
N ALA A 11 -2.10 -19.85 29.64
CA ALA A 11 -1.85 -21.26 29.36
C ALA A 11 -1.45 -21.51 27.90
N ARG A 12 -1.79 -20.59 26.99
CA ARG A 12 -1.47 -20.66 25.56
C ARG A 12 -0.34 -19.72 25.16
N CYS A 13 -0.13 -18.66 25.92
CA CYS A 13 0.86 -17.65 25.62
C CYS A 13 2.26 -18.24 25.75
N VAL A 14 3.04 -18.15 24.67
CA VAL A 14 4.46 -18.54 24.65
C VAL A 14 5.39 -17.33 24.84
N GLN A 15 4.86 -16.23 25.39
CA GLN A 15 5.63 -15.04 25.80
C GLN A 15 6.50 -14.43 24.68
N CYS A 16 6.07 -14.61 23.43
CA CYS A 16 6.88 -14.27 22.27
C CYS A 16 6.94 -12.76 21.95
N GLY A 17 6.22 -11.89 22.68
CA GLY A 17 6.26 -10.43 22.51
C GLY A 17 5.65 -9.85 21.22
N LEU A 18 5.20 -10.69 20.27
CA LEU A 18 4.70 -10.22 18.95
C LEU A 18 3.53 -9.23 19.05
N CYS A 19 2.67 -9.41 20.04
CA CYS A 19 1.51 -8.56 20.25
C CYS A 19 1.87 -7.15 20.70
N VAL A 20 2.87 -7.01 21.57
CA VAL A 20 3.46 -5.73 21.98
C VAL A 20 4.17 -5.11 20.78
N ALA A 21 5.03 -5.88 20.10
CA ALA A 21 5.83 -5.39 18.98
C ALA A 21 5.03 -4.94 17.76
N PHE A 22 3.83 -5.49 17.54
CA PHE A 22 2.99 -5.16 16.39
C PHE A 22 1.77 -4.31 16.75
N CYS A 23 1.63 -3.86 18.00
CA CYS A 23 0.54 -2.96 18.34
C CYS A 23 0.79 -1.60 17.68
N PRO A 24 -0.06 -1.16 16.74
CA PRO A 24 0.15 0.11 16.03
C PRO A 24 -0.17 1.35 16.88
N CYS A 25 -0.81 1.13 18.03
CA CYS A 25 -1.21 2.16 18.99
C CYS A 25 -0.41 2.08 20.29
N ASP A 26 0.67 1.28 20.33
CA ASP A 26 1.54 1.13 21.50
C ASP A 26 0.77 0.78 22.81
N VAL A 27 -0.36 0.04 22.71
CA VAL A 27 -1.30 -0.25 23.82
C VAL A 27 -0.79 -1.27 24.84
N LEU A 28 0.05 -2.20 24.39
CA LEU A 28 0.43 -3.39 25.15
C LEU A 28 1.86 -3.29 25.67
N GLU A 29 2.10 -3.76 26.89
CA GLU A 29 3.43 -3.93 27.49
C GLU A 29 3.60 -5.36 28.04
N MET A 30 4.84 -5.75 28.34
CA MET A 30 5.16 -7.03 28.99
C MET A 30 5.29 -6.83 30.51
N ASN A 31 4.60 -7.65 31.31
CA ASN A 31 4.76 -7.63 32.76
C ASN A 31 6.05 -8.36 33.21
N GLU A 32 6.35 -8.32 34.51
CA GLU A 32 7.55 -8.95 35.09
C GLU A 32 7.60 -10.47 34.88
N GLU A 33 6.45 -11.12 34.75
CA GLU A 33 6.34 -12.56 34.50
C GLU A 33 6.49 -12.92 33.02
N GLY A 34 6.60 -11.94 32.11
CA GLY A 34 6.74 -12.12 30.67
C GLY A 34 5.42 -12.29 29.91
N TYR A 35 4.28 -11.91 30.49
CA TYR A 35 2.98 -11.92 29.81
C TYR A 35 2.58 -10.52 29.35
N PRO A 36 1.93 -10.40 28.17
CA PRO A 36 1.45 -9.12 27.68
C PRO A 36 0.21 -8.66 28.46
N PHE A 37 0.13 -7.37 28.77
CA PHE A 37 -1.05 -6.71 29.34
C PHE A 37 -1.32 -5.37 28.65
N ALA A 38 -2.55 -4.87 28.75
CA ALA A 38 -2.93 -3.56 28.20
C ALA A 38 -2.56 -2.44 29.18
N ALA A 39 -1.43 -1.78 28.91
CA ALA A 39 -0.95 -0.64 29.68
C ALA A 39 -1.75 0.64 29.36
N TYR A 40 -2.19 0.79 28.11
CA TYR A 40 -2.94 1.96 27.62
C TYR A 40 -4.25 1.54 26.92
N PRO A 41 -5.18 0.86 27.62
CA PRO A 41 -6.39 0.30 27.01
C PRO A 41 -7.27 1.36 26.32
N GLU A 42 -7.24 2.60 26.77
CA GLU A 42 -7.96 3.74 26.20
C GLU A 42 -7.47 4.14 24.80
N GLN A 43 -6.26 3.72 24.40
CA GLN A 43 -5.71 3.94 23.06
C GLN A 43 -6.04 2.78 22.10
N CYS A 44 -6.70 1.73 22.60
CA CYS A 44 -7.07 0.61 21.77
C CYS A 44 -8.16 0.99 20.77
N VAL A 45 -7.91 0.69 19.51
CA VAL A 45 -8.83 0.91 18.39
C VAL A 45 -9.55 -0.38 17.93
N GLY A 46 -9.40 -1.47 18.67
CA GLY A 46 -10.03 -2.76 18.32
C GLY A 46 -9.48 -3.43 17.06
N CYS A 47 -8.31 -3.02 16.56
CA CYS A 47 -7.74 -3.49 15.28
C CYS A 47 -7.49 -5.01 15.20
N THR A 48 -7.43 -5.71 16.33
CA THR A 48 -7.11 -7.14 16.46
C THR A 48 -5.73 -7.56 15.93
N THR A 49 -4.85 -6.62 15.53
CA THR A 49 -3.50 -6.93 15.03
C THR A 49 -2.70 -7.81 15.99
N CYS A 50 -2.82 -7.56 17.31
CA CYS A 50 -2.18 -8.37 18.34
C CYS A 50 -2.73 -9.81 18.39
N ALA A 51 -4.05 -9.99 18.29
CA ALA A 51 -4.71 -11.29 18.28
C ALA A 51 -4.42 -12.07 16.98
N GLY A 52 -4.52 -11.41 15.83
CA GLY A 52 -4.30 -12.01 14.51
C GLY A 52 -2.86 -12.47 14.26
N ASN A 53 -1.87 -11.75 14.80
CA ASN A 53 -0.46 -12.14 14.71
C ASN A 53 -0.02 -13.12 15.81
N CYS A 54 -0.88 -13.48 16.76
CA CYS A 54 -0.52 -14.41 17.82
C CYS A 54 -0.48 -15.85 17.29
N PRO A 55 0.70 -16.52 17.21
CA PRO A 55 0.82 -17.86 16.63
C PRO A 55 0.09 -18.93 17.45
N LYS A 56 -0.17 -18.65 18.74
CA LYS A 56 -0.91 -19.53 19.65
C LYS A 56 -2.36 -19.10 19.86
N ARG A 57 -2.78 -17.98 19.25
CA ARG A 57 -4.08 -17.33 19.45
C ARG A 57 -4.43 -17.17 20.94
N ALA A 58 -3.44 -16.71 21.70
CA ALA A 58 -3.51 -16.50 23.15
C ALA A 58 -4.02 -15.09 23.52
N LEU A 59 -4.39 -14.26 22.54
CA LEU A 59 -4.98 -12.95 22.76
C LEU A 59 -6.37 -12.89 22.18
N LEU A 60 -7.26 -12.23 22.92
CA LEU A 60 -8.60 -11.87 22.50
C LEU A 60 -8.77 -10.36 22.66
N VAL A 61 -9.43 -9.74 21.68
CA VAL A 61 -9.85 -8.34 21.74
C VAL A 61 -11.36 -8.34 21.61
N GLU A 62 -12.05 -7.86 22.64
CA GLU A 62 -13.51 -7.81 22.72
C GLU A 62 -13.96 -6.36 22.73
N ALA A 63 -14.94 -6.01 21.92
CA ALA A 63 -15.60 -4.72 22.03
C ALA A 63 -16.53 -4.74 23.25
N VAL A 64 -16.35 -3.81 24.18
CA VAL A 64 -17.27 -3.60 25.31
C VAL A 64 -18.26 -2.50 24.89
N GLY A 65 -19.09 -2.79 23.88
CA GLY A 65 -20.11 -1.89 23.34
C GLY A 65 -20.26 -1.93 21.81
N ASP A 66 -21.19 -1.14 21.29
CA ASP A 66 -21.56 -1.10 19.87
C ASP A 66 -20.80 -0.04 19.04
N ALA A 67 -20.06 0.86 19.69
CA ALA A 67 -19.31 1.90 19.01
C ALA A 67 -17.97 1.37 18.46
N THR A 68 -17.56 1.81 17.28
CA THR A 68 -16.19 1.66 16.78
C THR A 68 -15.36 2.87 17.22
N PHE A 69 -14.22 2.65 17.87
CA PHE A 69 -13.31 3.75 18.20
C PHE A 69 -12.66 4.27 16.92
N ASP A 70 -12.95 5.53 16.59
CA ASP A 70 -12.19 6.32 15.65
C ASP A 70 -11.47 7.43 16.43
N PRO A 71 -10.14 7.32 16.64
CA PRO A 71 -9.39 8.34 17.39
C PRO A 71 -9.36 9.70 16.67
N PHE A 72 -9.82 9.76 15.42
CA PHE A 72 -9.79 10.97 14.60
C PHE A 72 -11.19 11.53 14.32
N ALA A 73 -12.23 11.05 15.01
CA ALA A 73 -13.61 11.46 14.77
C ALA A 73 -13.84 12.96 15.02
N ASP A 74 -13.14 13.51 16.02
CA ASP A 74 -13.25 14.91 16.44
C ASP A 74 -12.17 15.82 15.82
N GLU A 75 -11.28 15.28 14.98
CA GLU A 75 -10.25 16.07 14.29
C GLU A 75 -10.82 16.79 13.06
N GLU A 76 -10.41 18.04 12.85
CA GLU A 76 -10.70 18.77 11.61
C GLU A 76 -10.06 18.08 10.41
N ARG A 77 -10.84 17.92 9.32
CA ARG A 77 -10.38 17.30 8.08
C ARG A 77 -9.70 18.33 7.18
N ALA A 78 -8.75 17.87 6.37
CA ALA A 78 -8.13 18.70 5.35
C ALA A 78 -9.18 19.18 4.33
N GLU A 79 -9.06 20.43 3.90
CA GLU A 79 -9.85 20.97 2.80
C GLU A 79 -9.68 20.09 1.55
N PRO A 80 -10.77 19.76 0.84
CA PRO A 80 -10.68 18.95 -0.36
C PRO A 80 -9.98 19.72 -1.48
N LEU A 81 -9.37 18.97 -2.38
CA LEU A 81 -8.76 19.47 -3.61
C LEU A 81 -9.75 20.34 -4.40
N ASP A 82 -9.24 21.42 -4.99
CA ASP A 82 -10.06 22.32 -5.78
C ASP A 82 -10.74 21.59 -6.95
N GLU A 83 -11.90 22.08 -7.35
CA GLU A 83 -12.72 21.42 -8.39
C GLU A 83 -11.98 21.33 -9.73
N GLY A 84 -11.24 22.38 -10.13
CA GLY A 84 -10.48 22.40 -11.37
C GLY A 84 -9.40 21.32 -11.40
N ARG A 85 -8.62 21.17 -10.33
CA ARG A 85 -7.61 20.12 -10.21
C ARG A 85 -8.22 18.73 -10.17
N ARG A 86 -9.37 18.55 -9.50
CA ARG A 86 -10.10 17.26 -9.52
C ARG A 86 -10.56 16.90 -10.93
N GLU A 87 -11.08 17.86 -11.68
CA GLU A 87 -11.48 17.68 -13.08
C GLU A 87 -10.28 17.34 -13.98
N GLU A 88 -9.14 17.98 -13.75
CA GLU A 88 -7.89 17.74 -14.47
C GLU A 88 -7.38 16.30 -14.24
N LEU A 89 -7.28 15.86 -12.98
CA LEU A 89 -6.88 14.49 -12.63
C LEU A 89 -7.85 13.45 -13.19
N ALA A 90 -9.16 13.74 -13.16
CA ALA A 90 -10.17 12.91 -13.79
C ALA A 90 -10.02 12.87 -15.32
N GLY A 91 -9.59 13.98 -15.94
CA GLY A 91 -9.22 14.07 -17.35
C GLY A 91 -8.07 13.14 -17.71
N TYR A 92 -6.97 13.18 -16.95
CA TYR A 92 -5.83 12.27 -17.14
C TYR A 92 -6.25 10.81 -16.98
N GLN A 93 -7.02 10.48 -15.93
CA GLN A 93 -7.54 9.12 -15.77
C GLN A 93 -8.32 8.66 -17.01
N ARG A 94 -9.27 9.46 -17.50
CA ARG A 94 -10.08 9.09 -18.68
C ARG A 94 -9.21 8.88 -19.93
N ALA A 95 -8.35 9.85 -20.25
CA ALA A 95 -7.51 9.80 -21.45
C ALA A 95 -6.59 8.57 -21.46
N ILE A 96 -5.94 8.28 -20.33
CA ILE A 96 -5.01 7.14 -20.24
C ILE A 96 -5.76 5.81 -20.27
N MET A 97 -6.90 5.71 -19.57
CA MET A 97 -7.70 4.49 -19.60
C MET A 97 -8.24 4.18 -20.99
N GLU A 98 -8.72 5.19 -21.72
CA GLU A 98 -9.22 5.03 -23.10
C GLU A 98 -8.10 4.65 -24.07
N ALA A 99 -6.97 5.35 -24.05
CA ALA A 99 -5.85 5.10 -24.95
C ALA A 99 -5.25 3.69 -24.78
N LEU A 100 -5.18 3.19 -23.53
CA LEU A 100 -4.53 1.93 -23.21
C LEU A 100 -5.50 0.75 -23.03
N ASP A 101 -6.81 1.01 -23.13
CA ASP A 101 -7.89 0.05 -22.83
C ASP A 101 -7.76 -0.55 -21.41
N LEU A 102 -7.53 0.32 -20.42
CA LEU A 102 -7.37 -0.12 -19.03
C LEU A 102 -8.72 -0.55 -18.45
N ARG A 103 -8.76 -1.78 -17.94
CA ARG A 103 -9.91 -2.29 -17.19
C ARG A 103 -10.08 -1.63 -15.82
N TRP A 104 -8.98 -1.29 -15.16
CA TRP A 104 -8.97 -0.84 -13.77
C TRP A 104 -8.57 0.61 -13.65
N GLN A 105 -9.16 1.32 -12.69
CA GLN A 105 -8.88 2.74 -12.47
C GLN A 105 -7.45 2.91 -11.92
N PRO A 106 -6.65 3.86 -12.44
CA PRO A 106 -5.42 4.31 -11.80
C PRO A 106 -5.72 4.77 -10.37
N VAL A 107 -4.88 4.36 -9.43
CA VAL A 107 -5.09 4.64 -8.00
C VAL A 107 -4.18 5.78 -7.59
N ALA A 108 -4.79 6.90 -7.20
CA ALA A 108 -4.13 7.96 -6.45
C ALA A 108 -3.72 7.42 -5.08
N VAL A 109 -2.43 7.50 -4.77
CA VAL A 109 -1.86 7.11 -3.48
C VAL A 109 -1.40 8.37 -2.77
N GLY A 110 -1.71 8.43 -1.48
CA GLY A 110 -1.17 9.45 -0.63
C GLY A 110 -0.68 9.02 0.74
N LEU A 111 0.41 9.67 1.18
CA LEU A 111 1.09 9.40 2.43
C LEU A 111 0.98 10.62 3.34
N ILE A 112 0.09 10.58 4.33
CA ILE A 112 -0.25 11.77 5.12
C ILE A 112 0.82 11.97 6.20
N ALA A 113 1.43 13.16 6.23
CA ALA A 113 2.47 13.49 7.20
C ALA A 113 1.94 13.51 8.64
N ALA A 114 2.80 13.26 9.63
CA ALA A 114 2.39 13.18 11.03
C ALA A 114 1.67 14.45 11.55
N GLY A 115 1.99 15.63 11.00
CA GLY A 115 1.35 16.91 11.34
C GLY A 115 0.31 17.39 10.32
N GLU A 116 0.01 16.62 9.28
CA GLU A 116 -0.97 16.98 8.25
C GLU A 116 -2.38 16.54 8.66
N ALA A 117 -3.38 17.36 8.32
CA ALA A 117 -4.78 17.01 8.54
C ALA A 117 -5.19 15.83 7.65
N LEU A 118 -6.05 14.95 8.19
CA LEU A 118 -6.52 13.79 7.44
C LEU A 118 -7.55 14.24 6.38
N PRO A 119 -7.50 13.71 5.14
CA PRO A 119 -8.54 13.99 4.15
C PRO A 119 -9.87 13.39 4.59
N ASP A 120 -10.98 13.98 4.13
CA ASP A 120 -12.30 13.40 4.32
C ASP A 120 -12.47 12.17 3.42
N ALA A 121 -12.26 10.99 4.01
CA ALA A 121 -12.38 9.72 3.31
C ALA A 121 -12.74 8.58 4.27
N PRO A 122 -13.49 7.56 3.80
CA PRO A 122 -13.89 6.44 4.63
C PRO A 122 -12.70 5.66 5.21
N ILE A 123 -12.76 5.37 6.50
CA ILE A 123 -11.87 4.43 7.18
C ILE A 123 -12.52 3.03 7.10
N PRO A 124 -11.78 1.97 6.72
CA PRO A 124 -12.38 0.66 6.54
C PRO A 124 -12.77 0.05 7.90
N ALA A 125 -13.95 -0.56 7.96
CA ALA A 125 -14.46 -1.20 9.17
C ALA A 125 -13.60 -2.39 9.64
N GLU A 126 -12.99 -3.11 8.68
CA GLU A 126 -12.03 -4.17 8.94
C GLU A 126 -10.60 -3.75 8.59
N ASN A 127 -9.64 -4.44 9.18
CA ASN A 127 -8.23 -4.24 8.90
C ASN A 127 -7.84 -4.78 7.53
N LEU A 128 -7.18 -3.94 6.72
CA LEU A 128 -6.75 -4.29 5.38
C LEU A 128 -5.23 -4.29 5.28
N ARG A 129 -4.68 -5.12 4.40
CA ARG A 129 -3.32 -4.89 3.89
C ARG A 129 -3.37 -3.69 2.96
N PHE A 130 -2.27 -2.93 2.87
CA PHE A 130 -2.20 -1.82 1.91
C PHE A 130 -2.52 -2.28 0.47
N CYS A 131 -2.05 -3.47 0.08
CA CYS A 131 -2.38 -4.09 -1.20
C CYS A 131 -3.89 -4.28 -1.41
N GLN A 132 -4.64 -4.66 -0.37
CA GLN A 132 -6.09 -4.83 -0.46
C GLN A 132 -6.82 -3.50 -0.63
N ALA A 133 -6.35 -2.44 0.04
CA ALA A 133 -6.90 -1.10 -0.15
C ALA A 133 -6.65 -0.59 -1.57
N MET A 134 -5.45 -0.81 -2.13
CA MET A 134 -5.16 -0.52 -3.54
C MET A 134 -6.12 -1.27 -4.48
N MET A 135 -6.42 -2.55 -4.19
CA MET A 135 -7.35 -3.34 -4.99
C MET A 135 -8.80 -2.85 -4.90
N ALA A 136 -9.23 -2.40 -3.72
CA ALA A 136 -10.53 -1.79 -3.57
C ALA A 136 -10.59 -0.43 -4.29
N ALA A 137 -9.51 0.35 -4.22
CA ALA A 137 -9.43 1.65 -4.85
C ALA A 137 -9.47 1.59 -6.38
N ARG A 138 -8.75 0.65 -7.02
CA ARG A 138 -8.86 0.47 -8.48
C ARG A 138 -10.27 0.09 -8.96
N ARG A 139 -11.12 -0.38 -8.04
CA ARG A 139 -12.55 -0.73 -8.25
C ARG A 139 -13.52 0.37 -7.82
N GLY A 140 -13.04 1.53 -7.38
CA GLY A 140 -13.88 2.70 -7.15
C GLY A 140 -13.97 3.19 -5.71
N ALA A 141 -13.32 2.53 -4.75
CA ALA A 141 -13.38 2.90 -3.32
C ALA A 141 -12.32 3.96 -2.94
N SER A 142 -12.68 4.90 -2.07
CA SER A 142 -11.71 5.79 -1.42
C SER A 142 -11.52 5.31 0.01
N ILE A 143 -10.26 5.14 0.45
CA ILE A 143 -9.93 4.50 1.72
C ILE A 143 -8.81 5.28 2.40
N LEU A 144 -9.09 5.72 3.63
CA LEU A 144 -8.10 6.25 4.56
C LEU A 144 -7.73 5.17 5.57
N MET A 145 -6.43 4.86 5.68
CA MET A 145 -5.92 3.86 6.62
C MET A 145 -4.87 4.48 7.54
N PRO A 146 -5.26 4.82 8.78
CA PRO A 146 -4.30 5.02 9.87
C PRO A 146 -3.60 3.70 10.25
N PRO A 147 -2.54 3.72 11.06
CA PRO A 147 -1.66 2.57 11.26
C PRO A 147 -2.40 1.36 11.81
N HIS A 148 -3.46 1.60 12.58
CA HIS A 148 -4.27 0.56 13.17
C HIS A 148 -5.25 -0.14 12.24
N ARG A 149 -5.48 0.42 11.04
CA ARG A 149 -6.27 -0.22 9.98
C ARG A 149 -5.41 -1.01 9.00
N HIS A 150 -4.09 -0.99 9.17
CA HIS A 150 -3.16 -1.83 8.43
C HIS A 150 -2.96 -3.17 9.13
N SER A 151 -3.23 -4.27 8.43
CA SER A 151 -2.93 -5.63 8.91
C SER A 151 -1.51 -6.12 8.58
N CYS A 152 -0.75 -5.36 7.78
CA CYS A 152 0.60 -5.73 7.35
C CYS A 152 1.67 -4.87 8.04
N PRO A 153 2.53 -5.45 8.91
CA PRO A 153 3.57 -4.69 9.63
C PRO A 153 4.66 -4.15 8.70
N ASP A 154 4.90 -4.80 7.56
CA ASP A 154 5.76 -4.24 6.51
C ASP A 154 5.20 -2.91 6.01
N GLY A 155 3.90 -2.83 5.74
CA GLY A 155 3.27 -1.61 5.22
C GLY A 155 3.40 -0.45 6.19
N THR A 156 3.13 -0.67 7.48
CA THR A 156 3.21 0.40 8.50
C THR A 156 4.65 0.86 8.75
N SER A 157 5.61 -0.06 8.78
CA SER A 157 7.02 0.30 8.99
C SER A 157 7.65 0.97 7.77
N ILE A 158 7.38 0.48 6.56
CA ILE A 158 7.92 1.04 5.31
C ILE A 158 7.42 2.46 5.10
N PHE A 159 6.12 2.71 5.29
CA PHE A 159 5.56 4.06 5.18
C PHE A 159 5.85 4.96 6.39
N GLY A 160 6.67 4.53 7.35
CA GLY A 160 7.08 5.37 8.47
C GLY A 160 5.93 5.70 9.44
N MET A 161 4.87 4.88 9.46
CA MET A 161 3.76 5.01 10.41
C MET A 161 4.10 4.43 11.78
N THR A 162 4.87 3.34 11.78
CA THR A 162 5.38 2.68 12.99
C THR A 162 6.89 2.51 12.88
N GLY A 163 7.55 2.10 13.97
CA GLY A 163 8.91 1.57 13.88
C GLY A 163 8.95 0.25 13.11
N VAL A 164 10.16 -0.18 12.72
CA VAL A 164 10.40 -1.55 12.26
C VAL A 164 10.34 -2.47 13.47
N PRO A 165 9.40 -3.42 13.54
CA PRO A 165 9.34 -4.35 14.68
C PRO A 165 10.63 -5.18 14.76
N GLU A 166 11.11 -5.46 15.96
CA GLU A 166 12.39 -6.15 16.19
C GLU A 166 12.49 -7.48 15.43
N LYS A 167 11.45 -8.31 15.45
CA LYS A 167 11.43 -9.59 14.71
C LYS A 167 11.38 -9.46 13.20
N LEU A 168 10.91 -8.32 12.70
CA LEU A 168 11.00 -7.99 11.29
C LEU A 168 12.44 -7.55 10.95
N ALA A 169 13.08 -6.78 11.83
CA ALA A 169 14.45 -6.33 11.68
C ALA A 169 15.46 -7.49 11.69
N THR A 170 15.27 -8.51 12.52
CA THR A 170 16.14 -9.70 12.57
C THR A 170 15.95 -10.65 11.39
N GLY A 171 14.87 -10.47 10.61
CA GLY A 171 14.59 -11.28 9.42
C GLY A 171 14.03 -12.69 9.72
N GLU A 172 13.81 -13.04 10.98
CA GLU A 172 13.26 -14.34 11.42
C GLU A 172 11.97 -14.72 10.67
N ILE A 173 11.12 -13.73 10.39
CA ILE A 173 9.86 -13.91 9.68
C ILE A 173 10.07 -14.46 8.26
N TYR A 174 11.12 -14.02 7.56
CA TYR A 174 11.36 -14.44 6.17
C TYR A 174 11.91 -15.87 6.08
N VAL A 175 12.68 -16.29 7.08
CA VAL A 175 13.13 -17.68 7.23
C VAL A 175 11.94 -18.58 7.57
N LEU A 176 11.07 -18.17 8.49
CA LEU A 176 9.86 -18.90 8.87
C LEU A 176 8.93 -19.18 7.67
N PHE A 177 8.84 -18.23 6.74
CA PHE A 177 8.04 -18.38 5.53
C PHE A 177 8.77 -19.08 4.37
N HIS A 178 9.97 -19.63 4.60
CA HIS A 178 10.80 -20.26 3.56
C HIS A 178 11.06 -19.38 2.33
N LYS A 179 11.13 -18.06 2.52
CA LYS A 179 11.42 -17.10 1.44
C LYS A 179 12.91 -16.91 1.21
N VAL A 180 13.71 -17.14 2.25
CA VAL A 180 15.17 -17.05 2.22
C VAL A 180 15.75 -18.15 3.11
N VAL A 181 16.99 -18.56 2.81
CA VAL A 181 17.62 -19.74 3.40
C VAL A 181 18.02 -19.57 4.87
N ASN A 182 18.33 -18.35 5.30
CA ASN A 182 18.83 -18.06 6.63
C ASN A 182 18.60 -16.59 7.05
N ALA A 183 18.89 -16.28 8.31
CA ALA A 183 18.72 -14.96 8.89
C ALA A 183 19.61 -13.90 8.23
N GLU A 184 20.80 -14.26 7.75
CA GLU A 184 21.71 -13.34 7.06
C GLU A 184 21.09 -12.81 5.76
N ALA A 185 20.56 -13.71 4.92
CA ALA A 185 19.86 -13.34 3.70
C ALA A 185 18.60 -12.50 4.00
N ALA A 186 17.89 -12.82 5.08
CA ALA A 186 16.74 -12.05 5.53
C ALA A 186 17.12 -10.63 5.98
N ALA A 187 18.18 -10.49 6.77
CA ALA A 187 18.67 -9.21 7.26
C ALA A 187 19.13 -8.30 6.11
N ARG A 188 19.83 -8.85 5.11
CA ARG A 188 20.22 -8.09 3.91
C ARG A 188 18.99 -7.54 3.17
N MET A 189 17.98 -8.37 2.96
CA MET A 189 16.73 -7.95 2.30
C MET A 189 16.01 -6.84 3.08
N VAL A 190 16.02 -6.89 4.40
CA VAL A 190 15.45 -5.83 5.24
C VAL A 190 16.27 -4.55 5.18
N ALA A 191 17.61 -4.65 5.12
CA ALA A 191 18.52 -3.50 5.08
C ALA A 191 18.48 -2.75 3.73
N GLU A 192 18.34 -3.48 2.62
CA GLU A 192 18.23 -2.89 1.28
C GLU A 192 16.85 -2.26 1.00
N ARG A 193 15.86 -2.57 1.85
CA ARG A 193 14.49 -2.09 1.69
C ARG A 193 14.38 -0.62 2.12
N PRO A 194 13.95 0.30 1.23
CA PRO A 194 13.72 1.68 1.62
C PRO A 194 12.57 1.78 2.62
N THR A 195 12.72 2.69 3.59
CA THR A 195 11.71 3.00 4.61
C THR A 195 11.70 4.50 4.87
N LEU A 196 10.53 5.04 5.17
CA LEU A 196 10.41 6.41 5.66
C LEU A 196 10.80 6.46 7.16
N PRO A 197 11.26 7.62 7.67
CA PRO A 197 11.58 7.76 9.08
C PRO A 197 10.41 7.31 9.97
N PRO A 198 10.66 6.55 11.05
CA PRO A 198 9.59 6.10 11.95
C PRO A 198 8.76 7.26 12.50
N LYS A 199 7.44 7.05 12.59
CA LYS A 199 6.44 8.04 13.04
C LYS A 199 6.42 9.33 12.20
N SER A 200 6.92 9.32 10.95
CA SER A 200 6.86 10.47 10.03
C SER A 200 5.54 10.61 9.28
N ARG A 201 4.78 9.51 9.14
CA ARG A 201 3.45 9.49 8.52
C ARG A 201 2.41 9.01 9.52
N ARG A 202 1.18 9.52 9.42
CA ARG A 202 0.08 9.11 10.31
C ARG A 202 -1.01 8.30 9.60
N ALA A 203 -1.05 8.27 8.28
CA ALA A 203 -2.00 7.47 7.53
C ALA A 203 -1.59 7.30 6.06
N THR A 204 -2.13 6.27 5.42
CA THR A 204 -2.17 6.16 3.96
C THR A 204 -3.57 6.47 3.46
N TYR A 205 -3.67 7.10 2.30
CA TYR A 205 -4.92 7.36 1.60
C TYR A 205 -4.82 6.81 0.19
N VAL A 206 -5.87 6.11 -0.26
CA VAL A 206 -5.93 5.58 -1.63
C VAL A 206 -7.32 5.81 -2.21
N ALA A 207 -7.40 6.20 -3.48
CA ALA A 207 -8.66 6.40 -4.19
C ALA A 207 -8.44 6.22 -5.69
N PRO A 208 -9.49 5.98 -6.51
CA PRO A 208 -9.40 6.24 -7.93
C PRO A 208 -8.88 7.66 -8.17
N LEU A 209 -7.99 7.82 -9.16
CA LEU A 209 -7.42 9.12 -9.51
C LEU A 209 -8.49 10.19 -9.76
N ALA A 210 -9.59 9.82 -10.44
CA ALA A 210 -10.72 10.72 -10.71
C ALA A 210 -11.58 11.07 -9.47
N LYS A 211 -11.39 10.38 -8.33
CA LYS A 211 -12.15 10.59 -7.08
C LYS A 211 -11.28 11.06 -5.92
N THR A 212 -10.00 11.30 -6.15
CA THR A 212 -9.10 11.73 -5.09
C THR A 212 -9.52 13.10 -4.55
N VAL A 213 -9.48 13.25 -3.23
CA VAL A 213 -9.80 14.52 -2.55
C VAL A 213 -8.56 15.29 -2.11
N ARG A 214 -7.36 14.75 -2.36
CA ARG A 214 -6.08 15.41 -2.14
C ARG A 214 -5.14 15.14 -3.31
N GLU A 215 -4.09 15.94 -3.42
CA GLU A 215 -3.04 15.71 -4.40
C GLU A 215 -2.35 14.37 -4.09
N PRO A 216 -2.30 13.42 -5.04
CA PRO A 216 -1.56 12.20 -4.83
C PRO A 216 -0.06 12.45 -4.96
N GLU A 217 0.73 11.80 -4.13
CA GLU A 217 2.19 11.78 -4.30
C GLU A 217 2.59 10.85 -5.46
N VAL A 218 1.88 9.72 -5.61
CA VAL A 218 2.12 8.71 -6.65
C VAL A 218 0.78 8.20 -7.18
N VAL A 219 0.72 7.91 -8.47
CA VAL A 219 -0.39 7.16 -9.08
C VAL A 219 0.07 5.76 -9.43
N VAL A 220 -0.72 4.75 -9.06
CA VAL A 220 -0.43 3.36 -9.36
C VAL A 220 -1.40 2.82 -10.41
N PHE A 221 -0.84 2.37 -11.52
CA PHE A 221 -1.57 1.72 -12.60
C PHE A 221 -1.58 0.21 -12.39
N THR A 222 -2.69 -0.44 -12.74
CA THR A 222 -2.82 -1.90 -12.74
C THR A 222 -3.27 -2.36 -14.12
N GLY A 223 -2.49 -3.24 -14.76
CA GLY A 223 -2.73 -3.64 -16.15
C GLY A 223 -1.89 -4.85 -16.55
N THR A 224 -1.98 -5.23 -17.82
CA THR A 224 -1.14 -6.30 -18.39
C THR A 224 0.30 -5.81 -18.62
N PRO A 225 1.28 -6.71 -18.82
CA PRO A 225 2.62 -6.32 -19.24
C PRO A 225 2.64 -5.42 -20.49
N GLU A 226 1.74 -5.65 -21.44
CA GLU A 226 1.59 -4.82 -22.65
C GLU A 226 1.16 -3.39 -22.29
N GLN A 227 0.21 -3.24 -21.37
CA GLN A 227 -0.23 -1.93 -20.90
C GLN A 227 0.88 -1.20 -20.13
N MET A 228 1.69 -1.91 -19.34
CA MET A 228 2.88 -1.32 -18.70
C MET A 228 3.90 -0.85 -19.74
N MET A 229 4.12 -1.62 -20.81
CA MET A 229 4.98 -1.22 -21.93
C MET A 229 4.47 0.07 -22.58
N TRP A 230 3.16 0.19 -22.84
CA TRP A 230 2.59 1.41 -23.41
C TRP A 230 2.69 2.61 -22.48
N LEU A 231 2.54 2.42 -21.16
CA LEU A 231 2.80 3.47 -20.17
C LEU A 231 4.25 3.97 -20.25
N CYS A 232 5.24 3.06 -20.31
CA CYS A 232 6.64 3.44 -20.53
C CYS A 232 6.79 4.27 -21.81
N MET A 233 6.25 3.78 -22.93
CA MET A 233 6.37 4.47 -24.21
C MET A 233 5.70 5.84 -24.21
N SER A 234 4.60 6.01 -23.48
CA SER A 234 3.91 7.30 -23.35
C SER A 234 4.77 8.34 -22.63
N MET A 235 5.47 7.95 -21.56
CA MET A 235 6.41 8.82 -20.85
C MET A 235 7.63 9.17 -21.73
N SER A 236 8.13 8.21 -22.50
CA SER A 236 9.25 8.43 -23.42
C SER A 236 8.88 9.19 -24.70
N TYR A 237 7.60 9.45 -24.98
CA TYR A 237 7.15 9.86 -26.32
C TYR A 237 7.86 11.12 -26.84
N TYR A 238 8.03 12.14 -25.99
CA TYR A 238 8.66 13.40 -26.36
C TYR A 238 10.17 13.47 -26.09
N SER A 239 10.69 12.61 -25.22
CA SER A 239 12.08 12.67 -24.74
C SER A 239 12.97 11.57 -25.31
N GLY A 240 12.39 10.44 -25.75
CA GLY A 240 13.10 9.21 -26.06
C GLY A 240 13.82 8.58 -24.86
N HIS A 241 13.59 9.08 -23.63
CA HIS A 241 14.27 8.63 -22.43
C HIS A 241 13.93 7.16 -22.13
N ARG A 242 14.93 6.36 -21.75
CA ARG A 242 14.77 4.97 -21.36
C ARG A 242 14.72 4.88 -19.84
N HIS A 243 13.70 4.21 -19.32
CA HIS A 243 13.51 4.04 -17.89
C HIS A 243 14.28 2.83 -17.36
N ASP A 244 14.93 3.02 -16.22
CA ASP A 244 15.49 1.95 -15.41
C ASP A 244 14.52 1.60 -14.28
N PHE A 245 14.34 0.31 -14.02
CA PHE A 245 13.40 -0.17 -13.03
C PHE A 245 14.05 -1.08 -12.01
N HIS A 246 13.60 -0.98 -10.77
CA HIS A 246 13.99 -1.86 -9.68
C HIS A 246 12.80 -2.70 -9.22
N ALA A 247 12.77 -3.95 -9.69
CA ALA A 247 11.72 -4.93 -9.37
C ALA A 247 12.35 -6.24 -8.90
N SER A 248 12.31 -6.44 -7.59
CA SER A 248 12.86 -7.59 -6.87
C SER A 248 11.84 -8.71 -6.66
N GLY A 249 10.54 -8.39 -6.77
CA GLY A 249 9.44 -9.29 -6.42
C GLY A 249 9.10 -9.29 -4.92
N PHE A 250 9.74 -8.42 -4.12
CA PHE A 250 9.45 -8.20 -2.71
C PHE A 250 8.89 -6.80 -2.48
N ASN A 251 8.06 -6.63 -1.44
CA ASN A 251 7.49 -5.34 -1.03
C ASN A 251 6.83 -4.51 -2.15
N SER A 252 6.17 -5.16 -3.11
CA SER A 252 5.49 -4.54 -4.27
C SER A 252 4.79 -3.20 -4.03
N MET A 253 3.60 -3.18 -3.41
CA MET A 253 2.83 -1.93 -3.32
C MET A 253 3.46 -0.87 -2.41
N CYS A 254 4.12 -1.29 -1.34
CA CYS A 254 4.70 -0.34 -0.38
C CYS A 254 6.03 0.24 -0.85
N VAL A 255 6.89 -0.57 -1.47
CA VAL A 255 8.21 -0.14 -1.95
C VAL A 255 8.17 0.13 -3.44
N GLU A 256 7.96 -0.91 -4.25
CA GLU A 256 8.20 -0.84 -5.69
C GLU A 256 7.19 0.08 -6.41
N ALA A 257 5.93 0.10 -6.00
CA ALA A 257 4.91 0.95 -6.64
C ALA A 257 4.71 2.32 -5.98
N VAL A 258 5.26 2.57 -4.79
CA VAL A 258 5.01 3.83 -4.05
C VAL A 258 6.30 4.48 -3.58
N LEU A 259 7.08 3.87 -2.69
CA LEU A 259 8.27 4.54 -2.16
C LEU A 259 9.38 4.75 -3.18
N LEU A 260 9.66 3.79 -4.06
CA LEU A 260 10.69 3.98 -5.09
C LEU A 260 10.31 5.12 -6.04
N PRO A 261 9.07 5.17 -6.57
CA PRO A 261 8.63 6.32 -7.35
C PRO A 261 8.70 7.65 -6.62
N LEU A 262 8.28 7.66 -5.35
CA LEU A 262 8.32 8.87 -4.53
C LEU A 262 9.75 9.34 -4.22
N ALA A 263 10.65 8.42 -3.90
CA ALA A 263 12.00 8.76 -3.47
C ALA A 263 12.91 9.18 -4.63
N ASN A 264 12.71 8.57 -5.79
CA ASN A 264 13.56 8.79 -6.96
C ASN A 264 12.96 9.81 -7.95
N ASP A 265 11.70 10.19 -7.77
CA ASP A 265 10.95 11.02 -8.73
C ASP A 265 10.93 10.42 -10.15
N GLU A 266 10.87 9.08 -10.21
CA GLU A 266 10.91 8.29 -11.44
C GLU A 266 9.84 7.18 -11.42
N PRO A 267 9.32 6.71 -12.57
CA PRO A 267 8.41 5.57 -12.59
C PRO A 267 9.09 4.28 -12.10
N ASN A 268 8.32 3.37 -11.51
CA ASN A 268 8.81 2.01 -11.24
C ASN A 268 7.75 0.93 -11.42
N ILE A 269 8.16 -0.24 -11.92
CA ILE A 269 7.29 -1.40 -12.13
C ILE A 269 7.36 -2.37 -10.94
N THR A 270 6.30 -3.14 -10.78
CA THR A 270 6.30 -4.28 -9.86
C THR A 270 5.53 -5.46 -10.42
N PHE A 271 6.09 -6.64 -10.18
CA PHE A 271 5.45 -7.91 -10.53
C PHE A 271 4.31 -8.29 -9.57
N GLY A 272 4.06 -7.54 -8.50
CA GLY A 272 3.18 -8.00 -7.43
C GLY A 272 3.89 -9.04 -6.58
N CYS A 273 4.31 -8.64 -5.38
CA CYS A 273 5.06 -9.51 -4.49
C CYS A 273 4.16 -10.64 -3.96
N TYR A 274 4.78 -11.67 -3.39
CA TYR A 274 4.05 -12.79 -2.76
C TYR A 274 2.91 -12.31 -1.85
N GLY A 275 3.20 -11.33 -0.97
CA GLY A 275 2.19 -10.82 -0.02
C GLY A 275 1.05 -10.05 -0.69
N CYS A 276 1.34 -9.35 -1.79
CA CYS A 276 0.33 -8.67 -2.59
C CYS A 276 -0.58 -9.70 -3.27
N ARG A 277 0.00 -10.64 -4.02
CA ARG A 277 -0.73 -11.66 -4.77
C ARG A 277 -1.52 -12.60 -3.85
N ALA A 278 -0.95 -13.05 -2.74
CA ALA A 278 -1.63 -13.92 -1.79
C ALA A 278 -2.83 -13.26 -1.07
N ALA A 279 -2.91 -11.93 -1.07
CA ALA A 279 -3.94 -11.17 -0.38
C ALA A 279 -4.86 -10.37 -1.31
N SER A 280 -4.77 -10.57 -2.63
CA SER A 280 -5.53 -9.81 -3.63
C SER A 280 -6.11 -10.70 -4.73
N ASP A 281 -6.95 -10.12 -5.57
CA ASP A 281 -7.56 -10.73 -6.75
C ASP A 281 -6.70 -10.55 -8.02
N ILE A 282 -5.37 -10.54 -7.88
CA ILE A 282 -4.45 -10.19 -8.97
C ILE A 282 -4.02 -11.44 -9.74
N GLY A 283 -4.38 -11.46 -11.02
CA GLY A 283 -4.06 -12.54 -11.96
C GLY A 283 -2.58 -12.63 -12.32
N GLU A 284 -2.18 -13.77 -12.86
CA GLU A 284 -0.81 -14.05 -13.32
C GLU A 284 -0.35 -13.13 -14.46
N ASP A 285 -1.30 -12.62 -15.23
CA ASP A 285 -1.13 -11.73 -16.38
C ASP A 285 -1.14 -10.25 -16.02
N MET A 286 -1.19 -9.92 -14.72
CA MET A 286 -1.30 -8.55 -14.23
C MET A 286 -0.01 -8.07 -13.57
N MET A 287 0.31 -6.80 -13.83
CA MET A 287 1.42 -6.04 -13.27
C MET A 287 0.95 -4.69 -12.74
N PHE A 288 1.85 -3.99 -12.06
CA PHE A 288 1.61 -2.62 -11.64
C PHE A 288 2.78 -1.71 -11.99
N MET A 289 2.49 -0.42 -12.08
CA MET A 289 3.49 0.63 -12.22
C MET A 289 3.09 1.81 -11.34
N GLY A 290 4.00 2.23 -10.47
CA GLY A 290 3.90 3.49 -9.76
C GLY A 290 4.55 4.59 -10.56
N VAL A 291 3.91 5.75 -10.63
CA VAL A 291 4.40 6.92 -11.36
C VAL A 291 4.21 8.18 -10.52
N PRO A 292 5.23 9.05 -10.41
CA PRO A 292 5.07 10.38 -9.84
C PRO A 292 3.94 11.15 -10.53
N THR A 293 3.11 11.82 -9.74
CA THR A 293 1.88 12.49 -10.23
C THR A 293 2.17 13.55 -11.30
N HIS A 294 3.32 14.21 -11.24
CA HIS A 294 3.71 15.23 -12.21
C HIS A 294 3.94 14.68 -13.63
N LEU A 295 4.08 13.35 -13.81
CA LEU A 295 4.21 12.71 -15.12
C LEU A 295 2.87 12.45 -15.81
N LEU A 296 1.73 12.56 -15.10
CA LEU A 296 0.40 12.28 -15.67
C LEU A 296 0.07 13.08 -16.94
N PRO A 297 0.40 14.38 -17.06
CA PRO A 297 0.14 15.13 -18.28
C PRO A 297 0.88 14.53 -19.49
N THR A 298 2.18 14.24 -19.32
CA THR A 298 3.00 13.62 -20.36
C THR A 298 2.51 12.22 -20.73
N ILE A 299 2.10 11.41 -19.75
CA ILE A 299 1.53 10.08 -19.98
C ILE A 299 0.23 10.19 -20.77
N ALA A 300 -0.66 11.10 -20.38
CA ALA A 300 -1.95 11.28 -21.05
C ALA A 300 -1.78 11.71 -22.51
N GLU A 301 -0.93 12.70 -22.77
CA GLU A 301 -0.62 13.18 -24.13
C GLU A 301 0.08 12.11 -24.96
N GLY A 302 1.14 11.49 -24.42
CA GLY A 302 1.90 10.45 -25.10
C GLY A 302 1.07 9.21 -25.41
N ALA A 303 0.20 8.79 -24.50
CA ALA A 303 -0.71 7.66 -24.73
C ALA A 303 -1.74 8.00 -25.82
N ALA A 304 -2.28 9.21 -25.83
CA ALA A 304 -3.19 9.67 -26.88
C ALA A 304 -2.51 9.70 -28.27
N GLU A 305 -1.25 10.13 -28.35
CA GLU A 305 -0.48 10.08 -29.60
C GLU A 305 -0.21 8.64 -30.07
N LEU A 306 0.21 7.76 -29.17
CA LEU A 306 0.46 6.35 -29.47
C LEU A 306 -0.82 5.63 -29.91
N ALA A 307 -1.98 6.01 -29.35
CA ALA A 307 -3.29 5.47 -29.71
C ALA A 307 -3.71 5.77 -31.15
N LYS A 308 -3.15 6.82 -31.79
CA LYS A 308 -3.44 7.15 -33.20
C LYS A 308 -2.95 6.08 -34.18
N LYS A 309 -1.90 5.33 -33.82
CA LYS A 309 -1.27 4.37 -34.75
C LYS A 309 -0.53 3.21 -34.07
N ALA A 310 0.44 3.49 -33.21
CA ALA A 310 1.36 2.47 -32.70
C ALA A 310 0.64 1.36 -31.89
N ILE A 311 -0.29 1.76 -31.01
CA ILE A 311 -1.10 0.82 -30.21
C ILE A 311 -2.00 -0.04 -31.11
N PRO A 312 -2.87 0.54 -31.96
CA PRO A 312 -3.76 -0.27 -32.81
C PRO A 312 -2.97 -1.14 -33.80
N ASP A 313 -1.89 -0.64 -34.41
CA ASP A 313 -1.07 -1.44 -35.34
C ASP A 313 -0.46 -2.67 -34.63
N SER A 314 0.02 -2.50 -33.38
CA SER A 314 0.56 -3.60 -32.58
C SER A 314 -0.51 -4.62 -32.18
N ARG A 315 -1.71 -4.17 -31.80
CA ARG A 315 -2.82 -5.04 -31.36
C ARG A 315 -3.52 -5.75 -32.53
N ASN A 316 -3.57 -5.12 -33.69
CA ASN A 316 -4.18 -5.67 -34.91
C ASN A 316 -3.21 -6.53 -35.73
N LYS A 317 -1.95 -6.69 -35.29
CA LYS A 317 -0.95 -7.45 -36.04
C LYS A 317 -1.42 -8.89 -36.26
N ILE A 318 -1.42 -9.33 -37.51
CA ILE A 318 -1.52 -10.74 -37.86
C ILE A 318 -0.09 -11.28 -37.75
N TYR A 319 0.25 -11.83 -36.59
CA TYR A 319 1.55 -12.46 -36.40
C TYR A 319 1.63 -13.72 -37.28
N VAL A 320 2.50 -13.70 -38.27
CA VAL A 320 2.83 -14.88 -39.09
C VAL A 320 4.11 -15.47 -38.50
N PRO A 321 4.05 -16.64 -37.84
CA PRO A 321 5.24 -17.27 -37.28
C PRO A 321 6.23 -17.59 -38.41
N PRO A 322 7.54 -17.40 -38.18
CA PRO A 322 8.53 -17.86 -39.15
C PRO A 322 8.38 -19.38 -39.29
N ILE A 323 8.24 -19.85 -40.52
CA ILE A 323 8.38 -21.26 -40.84
C ILE A 323 9.89 -21.53 -40.78
N MET A 324 10.36 -22.06 -39.64
CA MET A 324 11.70 -22.65 -39.51
C MET A 324 11.62 -24.14 -39.76
#